data_AF-A0A1S7PKV6-F1
#
_entry.id   AF-A0A1S7PKV6-F1
#
_cell.length_a   1.000
_cell.length_b   1.000
_cell.length_c   1.000
_cell.angle_alpha   90.00
_cell.angle_beta   90.00
_cell.angle_gamma   90.00
#
_symmetry.space_group_name_H-M   'P 1'
#
loop_
_entity.id
_entity.type
_entity.pdbx_description
1 polymer ?
#
loop_
_entity_poly.entity_id
_entity_poly.type
_entity_poly.pdbx_seq_one_letter_code
_entity_poly.pdbx_strand_id
1 'polypeptide(L)'
;MAVECVDIAFENEENLGVYSSSEWGERCFCKTCGSTLMWRSKDGKHFAVSLQAFDNPSSFTFAQQIFTDEKPSSYSFAQTTQNMTGPEFIAMITSAEH
;
A
#
# COMPACT_ATOMS: atom_id res chain seq x y z
N MET A 1 -2.57 -2.95 -5.83
CA MET A 1 -3.60 -2.02 -5.28
C MET A 1 -3.62 -2.23 -3.79
N ALA A 2 -3.77 -1.15 -3.03
CA ALA A 2 -3.80 -1.19 -1.57
C ALA A 2 -4.93 -0.32 -1.02
N VAL A 3 -5.29 -0.58 0.22
CA VAL A 3 -6.24 0.16 1.04
C VAL A 3 -5.46 0.71 2.22
N GLU A 4 -5.48 2.03 2.41
CA GLU A 4 -4.91 2.66 3.60
C GLU A 4 -5.78 2.32 4.81
N CYS A 5 -5.13 1.77 5.85
CA CYS A 5 -5.77 1.39 7.09
C CYS A 5 -5.21 2.22 8.24
N VAL A 6 -6.07 2.61 9.18
CA VAL A 6 -5.67 3.40 10.36
C VAL A 6 -5.04 2.50 11.44
N ASP A 7 -5.53 1.26 11.54
CA ASP A 7 -5.06 0.28 12.52
C ASP A 7 -5.18 -1.13 11.93
N ILE A 8 -4.35 -2.05 12.42
CA ILE A 8 -4.28 -3.44 11.99
C ILE A 8 -4.05 -4.36 13.20
N ALA A 9 -4.67 -5.53 13.15
CA ALA A 9 -4.39 -6.60 14.10
C ALA A 9 -4.23 -7.92 13.34
N PHE A 10 -3.35 -8.79 13.83
CA PHE A 10 -3.15 -10.13 13.28
C PHE A 10 -3.64 -11.15 14.28
N GLU A 11 -4.52 -12.06 13.83
CA GLU A 11 -4.96 -13.17 14.66
C GLU A 11 -3.84 -14.19 14.91
N ASN A 12 -2.91 -14.32 13.95
CA ASN A 12 -1.78 -15.23 14.04
C ASN A 12 -0.51 -14.61 13.42
N GLU A 13 0.35 -14.07 14.27
CA GLU A 13 1.62 -13.48 13.86
C GLU A 13 2.69 -14.51 13.48
N GLU A 14 2.56 -15.77 13.90
CA GLU A 14 3.55 -16.82 13.58
C GLU A 14 3.67 -17.05 12.07
N ASN A 15 2.54 -16.96 11.36
CA ASN A 15 2.45 -17.08 9.91
C ASN A 15 2.75 -15.77 9.15
N LEU A 16 3.00 -14.68 9.85
CA LEU A 16 3.35 -13.39 9.24
C LEU A 16 4.86 -13.30 8.99
N GLY A 17 5.22 -13.19 7.71
CA GLY A 17 6.56 -12.86 7.26
C GLY A 17 6.73 -11.36 7.19
N VAL A 18 7.86 -10.84 7.66
CA VAL A 18 8.22 -9.42 7.58
C VAL A 18 9.58 -9.32 6.92
N TYR A 19 9.65 -8.52 5.86
CA TYR A 19 10.89 -8.20 5.16
C TYR A 19 11.15 -6.69 5.22
N SER A 20 12.28 -6.30 5.82
CA SER A 20 12.74 -4.90 5.87
C SER A 20 13.15 -4.45 4.47
N SER A 21 12.18 -3.95 3.71
CA SER A 21 12.33 -3.63 2.30
C SER A 21 13.10 -2.32 2.01
N SER A 22 13.18 -1.42 2.99
CA SER A 22 13.96 -0.19 2.94
C SER A 22 14.35 0.26 4.35
N GLU A 23 15.01 1.42 4.47
CA GLU A 23 15.29 2.02 5.77
C GLU A 23 14.01 2.34 6.55
N TRP A 24 12.93 2.71 5.87
CA TRP A 24 11.70 3.25 6.46
C TRP A 24 10.46 2.35 6.26
N GLY A 25 10.55 1.30 5.43
CA GLY A 25 9.40 0.48 5.04
C GLY A 25 9.61 -1.03 5.16
N GLU A 26 8.54 -1.72 5.55
CA GLU A 26 8.48 -3.17 5.65
C GLU A 26 7.41 -3.74 4.73
N ARG A 27 7.68 -4.92 4.15
CA ARG A 27 6.71 -5.72 3.41
C ARG A 27 6.30 -6.91 4.26
N CYS A 28 5.00 -7.04 4.50
CA CYS A 28 4.45 -8.16 5.24
C CYS A 28 3.72 -9.12 4.29
N PHE A 29 3.94 -10.42 4.47
CA PHE A 29 3.43 -11.47 3.59
C PHE A 29 3.08 -12.73 4.38
N CYS A 30 2.24 -13.59 3.82
CA CYS A 30 1.93 -14.89 4.40
C CYS A 30 3.11 -15.87 4.19
N LYS A 31 3.67 -16.42 5.26
CA LYS A 31 4.76 -17.43 5.18
C LYS A 31 4.31 -18.74 4.51
N THR A 32 3.02 -19.05 4.53
CA THR A 32 2.47 -20.31 4.01
C THR A 32 2.27 -20.29 2.50
N CYS A 33 1.61 -19.24 1.96
CA CYS A 33 1.28 -19.16 0.54
C CYS A 33 2.08 -18.09 -0.23
N GLY A 34 2.85 -17.25 0.46
CA GLY A 34 3.66 -16.20 -0.15
C GLY A 34 2.91 -14.93 -0.57
N SER A 35 1.60 -14.85 -0.35
CA SER A 35 0.81 -13.66 -0.73
C SER A 35 1.26 -12.41 0.04
N THR A 36 1.45 -11.31 -0.68
CA THR A 36 1.67 -9.98 -0.08
C THR A 36 0.40 -9.52 0.65
N LEU A 37 0.54 -9.22 1.93
CA LEU A 37 -0.57 -8.77 2.78
C LEU A 37 -0.58 -7.25 2.95
N MET A 38 0.58 -6.63 3.14
CA MET A 38 0.67 -5.18 3.28
C MET A 38 2.09 -4.65 3.07
N TRP A 39 2.18 -3.34 2.88
CA TRP A 39 3.35 -2.55 3.21
C TRP A 39 3.04 -1.72 4.45
N ARG A 40 4.02 -1.53 5.35
CA ARG A 40 3.89 -0.62 6.48
C ARG A 40 5.14 0.21 6.68
N SER A 41 4.99 1.41 7.24
CA SER A 41 6.11 2.19 7.73
C SER A 41 6.66 1.57 9.02
N LYS A 42 7.97 1.67 9.24
CA LYS A 42 8.63 1.13 10.44
C LYS A 42 8.25 1.87 11.72
N ASP A 43 7.79 3.12 11.62
CA ASP A 43 7.27 3.87 12.75
C ASP A 43 5.83 3.52 13.11
N GLY A 44 5.20 2.59 12.36
CA GLY A 44 3.86 2.07 12.64
C GLY A 44 2.72 3.05 12.36
N LYS A 45 2.97 4.13 11.61
CA LYS A 45 1.95 5.16 11.31
C LYS A 45 1.19 4.94 10.00
N HIS A 46 1.76 4.19 9.07
CA HIS A 46 1.19 4.00 7.73
C HIS A 46 1.06 2.52 7.41
N PHE A 47 -0.14 2.12 6.98
CA PHE A 47 -0.46 0.75 6.60
C PHE A 47 -1.18 0.72 5.26
N ALA A 48 -0.48 0.26 4.23
CA ALA A 48 -1.03 0.01 2.91
C ALA A 48 -1.35 -1.48 2.75
N VAL A 49 -2.58 -1.87 3.07
CA VAL A 49 -3.04 -3.27 3.06
C VAL A 49 -3.42 -3.70 1.66
N SER A 50 -3.01 -4.88 1.23
CA SER A 50 -3.36 -5.44 -0.08
C SER A 50 -4.87 -5.50 -0.24
N LEU A 51 -5.41 -4.93 -1.33
CA LEU A 51 -6.84 -4.96 -1.62
C LEU A 51 -7.41 -6.39 -1.65
N GLN A 52 -6.58 -7.38 -2.00
CA GLN A 52 -6.97 -8.79 -2.10
C GLN A 52 -6.96 -9.52 -0.75
N ALA A 53 -6.59 -8.85 0.34
CA ALA A 53 -6.67 -9.40 1.69
C ALA A 53 -8.06 -9.25 2.33
N PHE A 54 -8.97 -8.49 1.70
CA PHE A 54 -10.33 -8.27 2.17
C PHE A 54 -11.31 -9.24 1.53
N ASP A 55 -12.33 -9.69 2.27
CA ASP A 55 -13.35 -10.65 1.79
C ASP A 55 -14.14 -10.13 0.57
N ASN A 56 -14.36 -8.82 0.51
CA ASN A 56 -15.03 -8.17 -0.62
C ASN A 56 -14.19 -7.04 -1.20
N PRO A 57 -13.20 -7.33 -2.07
CA PRO A 57 -12.36 -6.31 -2.70
C PRO A 57 -13.17 -5.31 -3.54
N SER A 58 -14.35 -5.70 -4.02
CA SER A 58 -15.21 -4.86 -4.87
C SER A 58 -15.96 -3.77 -4.10
N SER A 59 -15.93 -3.77 -2.76
CA SER A 59 -16.52 -2.68 -1.96
C SER A 59 -15.69 -1.39 -1.98
N PHE A 60 -14.44 -1.45 -2.45
CA PHE A 60 -13.55 -0.30 -2.47
C PHE A 60 -13.63 0.44 -3.80
N THR A 61 -13.60 1.78 -3.73
CA THR A 61 -13.47 2.64 -4.91
C THR A 61 -11.99 2.89 -5.18
N PHE A 62 -11.57 2.73 -6.44
CA PHE A 62 -10.23 3.11 -6.83
C PHE A 62 -10.14 4.64 -6.90
N ALA A 63 -9.51 5.25 -5.90
CA ALA A 63 -9.56 6.70 -5.69
C ALA A 63 -8.28 7.44 -6.13
N GLN A 64 -7.11 6.80 -6.06
CA GLN A 64 -5.82 7.47 -6.24
C GLN A 64 -4.80 6.60 -6.98
N GLN A 65 -3.97 7.25 -7.79
CA GLN A 65 -2.78 6.68 -8.43
C GLN A 65 -1.57 7.53 -8.06
N ILE A 66 -0.47 6.88 -7.68
CA ILE A 66 0.80 7.54 -7.33
C ILE A 66 1.90 7.08 -8.30
N PHE A 67 2.97 7.88 -8.44
CA PHE A 67 4.06 7.63 -9.40
C PHE A 67 3.56 7.48 -10.84
N THR A 68 2.56 8.27 -11.24
CA THR A 68 1.97 8.17 -12.58
C THR A 68 2.92 8.57 -13.71
N ASP A 69 3.98 9.29 -13.40
CA ASP A 69 5.09 9.66 -14.28
C ASP A 69 5.99 8.46 -14.64
N GLU A 70 6.07 7.43 -13.78
CA GLU A 70 6.77 6.18 -14.07
C GLU A 70 5.87 5.13 -14.73
N LYS A 71 4.57 5.42 -14.86
CA LYS A 71 3.58 4.50 -15.44
C LYS A 71 3.83 4.34 -16.94
N PRO A 72 4.03 3.11 -17.45
CA PRO A 72 4.10 2.86 -18.89
C PRO A 72 2.90 3.45 -19.64
N SER A 73 3.16 3.96 -20.86
CA SER A 73 2.12 4.50 -21.73
C SER A 73 1.25 3.43 -22.40
N SER A 74 1.66 2.16 -22.32
CA SER A 74 0.94 1.02 -22.91
C SER A 74 -0.39 0.68 -22.21
N TYR A 75 -0.71 1.30 -21.06
CA TYR A 75 -1.98 1.11 -20.38
C TYR A 75 -2.47 2.36 -19.64
N SER A 76 -3.77 2.40 -19.39
CA SER A 76 -4.44 3.35 -18.50
C SER A 76 -5.58 2.66 -17.77
N PHE A 77 -5.95 3.19 -16.59
CA PHE A 77 -7.18 2.80 -15.91
C PHE A 77 -8.33 3.72 -16.37
N ALA A 78 -9.54 3.16 -16.47
CA ALA A 78 -10.71 3.91 -16.94
C ALA A 78 -11.34 4.79 -15.86
N GLN A 79 -11.10 4.48 -14.59
CA GLN A 79 -11.60 5.20 -13.43
C GLN A 79 -10.97 6.59 -13.35
N THR A 80 -11.78 7.60 -13.03
CA THR A 80 -11.27 8.93 -12.66
C THR A 80 -10.71 8.87 -11.24
N THR A 81 -9.42 9.18 -11.10
CA THR A 81 -8.69 9.12 -9.83
C THR A 81 -7.89 10.39 -9.61
N GLN A 82 -7.54 10.67 -8.36
CA GLN A 82 -6.48 11.62 -8.04
C GLN A 82 -5.15 11.02 -8.50
N ASN A 83 -4.52 11.65 -9.49
CA ASN A 83 -3.23 11.20 -10.01
C ASN A 83 -2.13 12.08 -9.46
N MET A 84 -1.06 11.44 -9.00
CA MET A 84 0.11 12.10 -8.45
C MET A 84 1.36 11.53 -9.08
N THR A 85 2.27 12.42 -9.48
CA THR A 85 3.65 12.07 -9.81
C THR A 85 4.41 11.65 -8.56
N GLY A 86 5.55 10.99 -8.73
CA GLY A 86 6.46 10.65 -7.63
C GLY A 86 6.79 11.85 -6.76
N PRO A 87 7.27 12.99 -7.32
CA PRO A 87 7.57 14.19 -6.54
C PRO A 87 6.37 14.75 -5.76
N GLU A 88 5.17 14.80 -6.36
CA GLU A 88 3.96 15.27 -5.68
C GLU A 88 3.58 14.37 -4.51
N PHE A 89 3.68 13.05 -4.68
CA PHE A 89 3.38 12.09 -3.63
C PHE A 89 4.40 12.18 -2.48
N ILE A 90 5.70 12.24 -2.80
CA ILE A 90 6.75 12.40 -1.79
C ILE A 90 6.57 13.72 -1.02
N ALA A 91 6.25 14.82 -1.70
CA ALA A 91 5.97 16.09 -1.05
C ALA A 91 4.75 15.99 -0.11
N MET A 92 3.67 15.30 -0.53
CA MET A 92 2.49 15.10 0.32
C MET A 92 2.82 14.34 1.60
N ILE A 93 3.54 13.22 1.52
CA ILE A 93 3.84 12.41 2.70
C ILE A 93 4.84 13.08 3.63
N THR A 94 5.84 13.80 3.09
CA THR A 94 6.86 14.48 3.91
C THR A 94 6.36 15.78 4.53
N SER A 95 5.40 16.47 3.89
CA SER A 95 4.75 17.65 4.47
C SER A 95 3.71 17.32 5.53
N ALA A 96 3.12 16.11 5.46
CA ALA A 96 2.19 15.61 6.47
C ALA A 96 2.88 15.18 7.79
N GLU A 97 4.21 15.10 7.81
CA GLU A 97 5.02 14.79 9.00
C GLU A 97 5.42 16.04 9.83
N HIS A 98 4.96 17.24 9.44
CA HIS A 98 5.26 18.53 10.09
C HIS A 98 4.06 19.18 10.78
#